data_AF-A0A1A8KNV6-F1
#
_entry.id   AF-A0A1A8KNV6-F1
#
_cell.length_a   1.000
_cell.length_b   1.000
_cell.length_c   1.000
_cell.angle_alpha   90.00
_cell.angle_beta   90.00
_cell.angle_gamma   90.00
#
_symmetry.space_group_name_H-M   'P 1'
#
loop_
_entity.id
_entity.type
_entity.pdbx_description
1 polymer ?
#
loop_
_entity_poly.entity_id
_entity_poly.type
_entity_poly.pdbx_seq_one_letter_code
_entity_poly.pdbx_strand_id
1 'polypeptide(L)'
;MLGYVDCHCHISARDFDKDVEEVIESSKKAGLLALLAVAEHAGEFSKIIELSQRFPGFVFPCLGVHPVQDVSPEQQRGASLQDLDAALPAIQKYKDELVAIGEVGLDFTPRLVSSESDKENQRQVLIRQAQIAKELDLPLNVHSRSAGRPTIHLLKEQ
;
A
#
# COMPACT_ATOMS: atom_id res chain seq x y z
N MET A 1 -17.19 -17.01 18.73
CA MET A 1 -15.92 -16.36 19.13
C MET A 1 -15.72 -15.19 18.17
N LEU A 2 -15.40 -13.99 18.65
CA LEU A 2 -14.98 -12.91 17.75
C LEU A 2 -13.58 -13.25 17.23
N GLY A 3 -13.38 -13.23 15.91
CA GLY A 3 -12.06 -13.41 15.29
C GLY A 3 -11.38 -12.07 15.01
N TYR A 4 -10.16 -12.12 14.50
CA TYR A 4 -9.32 -10.94 14.25
C TYR A 4 -9.36 -10.53 12.77
N VAL A 5 -9.15 -9.24 12.49
CA VAL A 5 -8.87 -8.76 11.12
C VAL A 5 -7.53 -8.05 11.16
N ASP A 6 -6.64 -8.45 10.27
CA ASP A 6 -5.37 -7.76 10.05
C ASP A 6 -5.61 -6.66 9.01
N CYS A 7 -5.74 -5.42 9.47
CA CYS A 7 -6.06 -4.29 8.60
C CYS A 7 -4.90 -3.84 7.71
N HIS A 8 -3.69 -4.38 7.90
CA HIS A 8 -2.50 -3.93 7.18
C HIS A 8 -1.37 -4.95 7.24
N CYS A 9 -1.06 -5.60 6.11
CA CYS A 9 0.08 -6.51 6.01
C CYS A 9 0.64 -6.59 4.58
N HIS A 10 1.92 -6.95 4.46
CA HIS A 10 2.61 -7.17 3.19
C HIS A 10 2.76 -8.67 2.90
N ILE A 11 1.64 -9.38 2.78
CA ILE A 11 1.66 -10.83 2.50
C ILE A 11 2.25 -11.16 1.12
N SER A 12 2.33 -10.17 0.23
CA SER A 12 3.03 -10.22 -1.07
C SER A 12 4.55 -10.05 -0.98
N ALA A 13 5.12 -9.76 0.20
CA ALA A 13 6.55 -9.61 0.38
C ALA A 13 7.31 -10.89 0.00
N ARG A 14 8.59 -10.72 -0.39
CA ARG A 14 9.47 -11.83 -0.76
C ARG A 14 9.76 -12.78 0.39
N ASP A 15 9.68 -12.28 1.62
CA ASP A 15 9.83 -13.04 2.87
C ASP A 15 8.87 -14.23 2.94
N PHE A 16 7.71 -14.15 2.27
CA PHE A 16 6.69 -15.19 2.23
C PHE A 16 6.67 -16.02 0.93
N ASP A 17 7.58 -15.79 -0.03
CA ASP A 17 7.54 -16.45 -1.35
C ASP A 17 7.53 -17.99 -1.27
N LYS A 18 8.13 -18.55 -0.22
CA LYS A 18 8.29 -20.01 -0.07
C LYS A 18 7.12 -20.69 0.62
N ASP A 19 6.35 -19.96 1.43
CA ASP A 19 5.41 -20.53 2.40
C ASP A 19 4.13 -19.70 2.59
N VAL A 20 3.84 -18.72 1.70
CA VAL A 20 2.66 -17.84 1.80
C VAL A 20 1.34 -18.61 2.01
N GLU A 21 1.17 -19.76 1.37
CA GLU A 21 -0.02 -20.60 1.53
C GLU A 21 -0.12 -21.18 2.96
N GLU A 22 1.00 -21.68 3.48
CA GLU A 22 1.06 -22.23 4.84
C GLU A 22 0.83 -21.14 5.88
N VAL A 23 1.40 -19.95 5.66
CA VAL A 23 1.20 -18.76 6.51
C VAL A 23 -0.28 -18.36 6.53
N ILE A 24 -0.94 -18.30 5.37
CA ILE A 24 -2.37 -17.97 5.28
C ILE A 24 -3.23 -19.02 5.98
N GLU A 25 -3.00 -20.31 5.75
CA GLU A 25 -3.77 -21.39 6.38
C GLU A 25 -3.53 -21.46 7.90
N SER A 26 -2.31 -21.19 8.35
CA SER A 26 -2.00 -21.09 9.78
C SER A 26 -2.68 -19.89 10.43
N SER A 27 -2.75 -18.74 9.72
CA SER A 27 -3.43 -17.54 10.18
C SER A 27 -4.94 -17.77 10.37
N LYS A 28 -5.59 -18.48 9.43
CA LYS A 28 -7.00 -18.91 9.57
C LYS A 28 -7.21 -19.74 10.83
N LYS A 29 -6.35 -20.74 11.07
CA LYS A 29 -6.42 -21.62 12.26
C LYS A 29 -6.18 -20.86 13.56
N ALA A 30 -5.37 -19.79 13.52
CA ALA A 30 -5.13 -18.91 14.66
C ALA A 30 -6.29 -17.94 14.96
N GLY A 31 -7.37 -17.96 14.15
CA GLY A 31 -8.56 -17.15 14.37
C GLY A 31 -8.56 -15.81 13.62
N LEU A 32 -7.65 -15.61 12.66
CA LEU A 32 -7.76 -14.51 11.71
C LEU A 32 -8.94 -14.78 10.77
N LEU A 33 -9.76 -13.77 10.54
CA LEU A 33 -10.95 -13.83 9.68
C LEU A 33 -10.66 -13.24 8.29
N ALA A 34 -9.79 -12.24 8.24
CA ALA A 34 -9.42 -11.52 7.02
C ALA A 34 -8.09 -10.80 7.22
N LEU A 35 -7.39 -10.55 6.12
CA LEU A 35 -6.26 -9.66 6.04
C LEU A 35 -6.38 -8.70 4.86
N LEU A 36 -5.87 -7.48 5.03
CA LEU A 36 -5.74 -6.49 3.97
C LEU A 36 -4.28 -6.51 3.48
N ALA A 37 -4.09 -6.96 2.25
CA ALA A 37 -2.80 -7.03 1.59
C ALA A 37 -2.51 -5.70 0.90
N VAL A 38 -1.58 -4.92 1.44
CA VAL A 38 -1.18 -3.61 0.89
C VAL A 38 0.04 -3.74 -0.01
N ALA A 39 0.10 -2.86 -1.02
CA ALA A 39 1.25 -2.75 -1.90
C ALA A 39 2.20 -1.62 -1.48
N GLU A 40 3.48 -1.78 -1.81
CA GLU A 40 4.50 -0.73 -1.77
C GLU A 40 4.81 -0.18 -3.17
N HIS A 41 4.84 -1.04 -4.19
CA HIS A 41 5.22 -0.66 -5.56
C HIS A 41 4.41 -1.40 -6.65
N ALA A 42 4.33 -0.84 -7.86
CA ALA A 42 3.52 -1.43 -8.94
C ALA A 42 3.89 -2.89 -9.31
N GLY A 43 5.15 -3.28 -9.10
CA GLY A 43 5.67 -4.60 -9.45
C GLY A 43 5.05 -5.78 -8.70
N GLU A 44 4.38 -5.56 -7.57
CA GLU A 44 3.72 -6.63 -6.80
C GLU A 44 2.20 -6.65 -6.96
N PHE A 45 1.61 -5.70 -7.69
CA PHE A 45 0.16 -5.57 -7.79
C PHE A 45 -0.49 -6.86 -8.32
N SER A 46 0.11 -7.46 -9.36
CA SER A 46 -0.37 -8.74 -9.88
C SER A 46 -0.34 -9.85 -8.85
N LYS A 47 0.71 -9.92 -8.01
CA LYS A 47 0.82 -10.92 -6.94
C LYS A 47 -0.25 -10.72 -5.87
N ILE A 48 -0.52 -9.47 -5.48
CA ILE A 48 -1.59 -9.15 -4.51
C ILE A 48 -2.96 -9.57 -5.05
N ILE A 49 -3.25 -9.27 -6.31
CA ILE A 49 -4.50 -9.68 -6.97
C ILE A 49 -4.59 -11.20 -7.11
N GLU A 50 -3.51 -11.88 -7.48
CA GLU A 50 -3.49 -13.35 -7.53
C GLU A 50 -3.76 -13.97 -6.16
N LEU A 51 -3.19 -13.41 -5.08
CA LEU A 51 -3.46 -13.87 -3.72
C LEU A 51 -4.91 -13.64 -3.31
N SER A 52 -5.52 -12.50 -3.65
CA SER A 52 -6.94 -12.25 -3.35
C SER A 52 -7.88 -13.21 -4.09
N GLN A 53 -7.56 -13.54 -5.35
CA GLN A 53 -8.33 -14.51 -6.15
C GLN A 53 -8.17 -15.94 -5.66
N ARG A 54 -6.98 -16.32 -5.17
CA ARG A 54 -6.69 -17.64 -4.63
C ARG A 54 -7.30 -17.86 -3.25
N PHE A 55 -7.44 -16.79 -2.46
CA PHE A 55 -7.99 -16.82 -1.10
C PHE A 55 -9.20 -15.89 -0.95
N PRO A 56 -10.28 -16.14 -1.72
CA PRO A 56 -11.43 -15.24 -1.76
C PRO A 56 -12.12 -15.17 -0.40
N GLY A 57 -12.51 -13.97 0.00
CA GLY A 57 -13.15 -13.70 1.30
C GLY A 57 -12.18 -13.71 2.49
N PHE A 58 -10.88 -13.87 2.25
CA PHE A 58 -9.85 -13.84 3.30
C PHE A 58 -8.76 -12.80 3.02
N VAL A 59 -8.22 -12.78 1.79
CA VAL A 59 -7.21 -11.80 1.37
C VAL A 59 -7.91 -10.68 0.60
N PHE A 60 -7.88 -9.47 1.15
CA PHE A 60 -8.50 -8.29 0.53
C PHE A 60 -7.41 -7.36 -0.03
N PRO A 61 -7.42 -7.07 -1.35
CA PRO A 61 -6.32 -6.37 -1.98
C PRO A 61 -6.43 -4.84 -1.80
N CYS A 62 -5.30 -4.22 -1.50
CA CYS A 62 -5.13 -2.77 -1.52
C CYS A 62 -3.95 -2.47 -2.44
N LEU A 63 -4.15 -1.58 -3.42
CA LEU A 63 -3.09 -1.17 -4.34
C LEU A 63 -2.79 0.32 -4.15
N GLY A 64 -1.51 0.66 -4.14
CA GLY A 64 -1.01 2.00 -3.91
C GLY A 64 0.49 2.07 -4.14
N VAL A 65 1.01 3.28 -4.16
CA VAL A 65 2.44 3.57 -4.25
C VAL A 65 2.89 4.15 -2.91
N HIS A 66 3.75 3.41 -2.22
CA HIS A 66 4.28 3.77 -0.92
C HIS A 66 5.28 4.93 -1.04
N PRO A 67 5.37 5.84 -0.04
CA PRO A 67 6.26 7.01 -0.08
C PRO A 67 7.74 6.70 -0.25
N VAL A 68 8.16 5.45 -0.03
CA VAL A 68 9.53 4.97 -0.21
C VAL A 68 9.54 3.94 -1.33
N GLN A 69 10.41 4.13 -2.30
CA GLN A 69 10.59 3.26 -3.46
C GLN A 69 12.03 2.76 -3.52
N ASP A 70 12.20 1.48 -3.84
CA ASP A 70 13.52 0.87 -4.05
C ASP A 70 14.07 1.20 -5.44
N VAL A 71 15.32 1.64 -5.50
CA VAL A 71 16.11 1.80 -6.74
C VAL A 71 17.03 0.59 -6.93
N SER A 72 17.60 0.10 -5.83
CA SER A 72 18.37 -1.15 -5.73
C SER A 72 18.18 -1.73 -4.32
N PRO A 73 18.61 -2.97 -4.03
CA PRO A 73 18.48 -3.56 -2.70
C PRO A 73 19.11 -2.73 -1.57
N GLU A 74 20.10 -1.89 -1.89
CA GLU A 74 20.82 -1.04 -0.93
C GLU A 74 20.42 0.44 -1.00
N GLN A 75 19.61 0.81 -2.00
CA GLN A 75 19.30 2.21 -2.31
C GLN A 75 17.79 2.44 -2.44
N GLN A 76 17.27 3.27 -1.54
CA GLN A 76 15.88 3.70 -1.52
C GLN A 76 15.79 5.20 -1.78
N ARG A 77 14.64 5.66 -2.28
CA ARG A 77 14.33 7.08 -2.49
C ARG A 77 12.88 7.39 -2.13
N GLY A 78 12.56 8.68 -2.01
CA GLY A 78 11.17 9.14 -1.99
C GLY A 78 10.43 8.80 -3.29
N ALA A 79 9.14 8.49 -3.17
CA ALA A 79 8.24 8.31 -4.29
C ALA A 79 8.06 9.59 -5.10
N SER A 80 7.80 9.41 -6.39
CA SER A 80 7.59 10.48 -7.37
C SER A 80 6.29 10.23 -8.15
N LEU A 81 5.81 11.25 -8.86
CA LEU A 81 4.64 11.09 -9.73
C LEU A 81 4.86 10.06 -10.84
N GLN A 82 6.10 9.84 -11.29
CA GLN A 82 6.40 8.81 -12.30
C GLN A 82 6.10 7.39 -11.80
N ASP A 83 6.33 7.13 -10.51
CA ASP A 83 6.01 5.84 -9.89
C ASP A 83 4.50 5.61 -9.88
N LEU A 84 3.73 6.67 -9.57
CA LEU A 84 2.28 6.64 -9.59
C LEU A 84 1.74 6.50 -11.02
N ASP A 85 2.26 7.26 -11.98
CA ASP A 85 1.84 7.20 -13.39
C ASP A 85 2.02 5.79 -13.97
N ALA A 86 3.10 5.10 -13.59
CA ALA A 86 3.33 3.71 -13.96
C ALA A 86 2.34 2.73 -13.29
N ALA A 87 1.88 3.04 -12.08
CA ALA A 87 0.94 2.23 -11.30
C ALA A 87 -0.53 2.41 -11.73
N LEU A 88 -0.89 3.59 -12.24
CA LEU A 88 -2.27 3.98 -12.57
C LEU A 88 -3.03 2.98 -13.46
N PRO A 89 -2.46 2.45 -14.56
CA PRO A 89 -3.18 1.51 -15.43
C PRO A 89 -3.62 0.24 -14.69
N ALA A 90 -2.79 -0.25 -13.76
CA ALA A 90 -3.09 -1.45 -12.98
C ALA A 90 -4.15 -1.15 -11.91
N ILE A 91 -4.06 -0.02 -11.20
CA ILE A 91 -5.10 0.41 -10.25
C ILE A 91 -6.45 0.51 -10.96
N GLN A 92 -6.50 1.14 -12.14
CA GLN A 92 -7.73 1.29 -12.91
C GLN A 92 -8.28 -0.05 -13.41
N LYS A 93 -7.39 -0.97 -13.81
CA LYS A 93 -7.77 -2.32 -14.26
C LYS A 93 -8.44 -3.12 -13.16
N TYR A 94 -7.93 -3.04 -11.93
CA TYR A 94 -8.37 -3.87 -10.80
C TYR A 94 -9.31 -3.15 -9.83
N LYS A 95 -9.76 -1.92 -10.15
CA LYS A 95 -10.53 -1.05 -9.24
C LYS A 95 -11.73 -1.72 -8.57
N ASP A 96 -12.42 -2.63 -9.27
CA ASP A 96 -13.64 -3.29 -8.77
C ASP A 96 -13.32 -4.44 -7.78
N GLU A 97 -12.04 -4.80 -7.65
CA GLU A 97 -11.52 -5.84 -6.75
C GLU A 97 -10.92 -5.24 -5.46
N LEU A 98 -10.61 -3.94 -5.45
CA LEU A 98 -9.91 -3.27 -4.36
C LEU A 98 -10.83 -2.95 -3.18
N VAL A 99 -10.30 -3.06 -1.95
CA VAL A 99 -10.98 -2.58 -0.74
C VAL A 99 -10.44 -1.26 -0.21
N ALA A 100 -9.25 -0.85 -0.67
CA ALA A 100 -8.62 0.42 -0.33
C ALA A 100 -7.55 0.79 -1.37
N ILE A 101 -7.19 2.06 -1.39
CA ILE A 101 -5.94 2.52 -2.00
C ILE A 101 -4.85 2.48 -0.92
N GLY A 102 -3.84 1.63 -1.10
CA GLY A 102 -2.84 1.39 -0.05
C GLY A 102 -1.71 0.45 -0.44
N GLU A 103 -0.51 0.60 0.13
CA GLU A 103 -0.13 1.60 1.13
C GLU A 103 0.26 2.94 0.49
N VAL A 104 -0.23 4.04 1.07
CA VAL A 104 0.06 5.41 0.59
C VAL A 104 0.50 6.27 1.76
N GLY A 105 1.20 7.38 1.54
CA GLY A 105 1.52 8.25 2.68
C GLY A 105 2.72 9.15 2.50
N LEU A 106 3.30 9.53 3.63
CA LEU A 106 4.52 10.33 3.70
C LEU A 106 5.55 9.63 4.59
N ASP A 107 6.82 9.65 4.18
CA ASP A 107 7.96 9.21 4.98
C ASP A 107 9.06 10.27 4.90
N PHE A 108 9.21 11.08 5.96
CA PHE A 108 10.21 12.15 6.03
C PHE A 108 11.48 11.71 6.77
N THR A 109 11.81 10.43 6.73
CA THR A 109 13.07 9.93 7.26
C THR A 109 14.25 10.60 6.52
N PRO A 110 15.19 11.27 7.22
CA PRO A 110 16.20 12.12 6.59
C PRO A 110 17.10 11.42 5.54
N ARG A 111 17.29 10.10 5.66
CA ARG A 111 18.07 9.30 4.71
C ARG A 111 17.37 9.16 3.35
N LEU A 112 16.04 9.20 3.32
CA LEU A 112 15.21 8.98 2.13
C LEU A 112 14.82 10.30 1.46
N VAL A 113 14.60 11.32 2.28
CA VAL A 113 14.05 12.62 1.91
C VAL A 113 14.84 13.69 2.63
N SER A 114 15.67 14.42 1.89
CA SER A 114 16.64 15.36 2.47
C SER A 114 16.34 16.82 2.15
N SER A 115 15.57 17.07 1.08
CA SER A 115 15.16 18.41 0.66
C SER A 115 13.66 18.64 0.83
N GLU A 116 13.23 19.90 0.90
CA GLU A 116 11.80 20.24 0.84
C GLU A 116 11.18 19.85 -0.51
N SER A 117 11.98 19.82 -1.59
CA SER A 117 11.51 19.33 -2.90
C SER A 117 11.16 17.85 -2.84
N ASP A 118 11.94 17.03 -2.14
CA ASP A 118 11.66 15.60 -1.97
C ASP A 118 10.37 15.39 -1.16
N LYS A 119 10.19 16.17 -0.09
CA LYS A 119 8.95 16.13 0.71
C LYS A 119 7.74 16.54 -0.12
N GLU A 120 7.90 17.54 -0.97
CA GLU A 120 6.85 18.01 -1.85
C GLU A 120 6.45 16.95 -2.88
N ASN A 121 7.42 16.24 -3.46
CA ASN A 121 7.13 15.12 -4.35
C ASN A 121 6.25 14.05 -3.68
N GLN A 122 6.59 13.63 -2.46
CA GLN A 122 5.75 12.68 -1.70
C GLN A 122 4.35 13.27 -1.42
N ARG A 123 4.24 14.55 -1.07
CA ARG A 123 2.94 15.21 -0.86
C ARG A 123 2.08 15.16 -2.12
N GLN A 124 2.64 15.46 -3.29
CA GLN A 124 1.91 15.40 -4.56
C GLN A 124 1.46 13.97 -4.89
N VAL A 125 2.30 12.97 -4.64
CA VAL A 125 1.93 11.56 -4.79
C VAL A 125 0.77 11.18 -3.86
N LEU A 126 0.82 11.56 -2.59
CA LEU A 126 -0.28 11.28 -1.65
C LEU A 126 -1.56 12.02 -2.04
N ILE A 127 -1.49 13.29 -2.44
CA ILE A 127 -2.64 14.06 -2.90
C ILE A 127 -3.32 13.35 -4.08
N ARG A 128 -2.54 12.93 -5.09
CA ARG A 128 -3.11 12.26 -6.26
C ARG A 128 -3.73 10.91 -5.90
N GLN A 129 -3.12 10.14 -4.99
CA GLN A 129 -3.70 8.88 -4.51
C GLN A 129 -4.97 9.09 -3.67
N ALA A 130 -5.04 10.16 -2.88
CA ALA A 130 -6.26 10.54 -2.16
C ALA A 130 -7.39 10.93 -3.12
N GLN A 131 -7.09 11.62 -4.21
CA GLN A 131 -8.08 11.91 -5.27
C GLN A 131 -8.57 10.63 -5.93
N ILE A 132 -7.68 9.71 -6.28
CA ILE A 132 -8.05 8.41 -6.86
C ILE A 132 -8.96 7.63 -5.90
N ALA A 133 -8.63 7.58 -4.62
CA ALA A 133 -9.46 6.94 -3.61
C ALA A 133 -10.87 7.54 -3.55
N LYS A 134 -11.00 8.87 -3.65
CA LYS A 134 -12.30 9.56 -3.76
C LYS A 134 -13.04 9.24 -5.06
N GLU A 135 -12.34 9.24 -6.19
CA GLU A 135 -12.92 8.90 -7.50
C GLU A 135 -13.47 7.47 -7.54
N LEU A 136 -12.85 6.55 -6.80
CA LEU A 136 -13.23 5.14 -6.70
C LEU A 136 -14.15 4.81 -5.51
N ASP A 137 -14.48 5.79 -4.66
CA ASP A 137 -15.21 5.59 -3.39
C ASP A 137 -14.55 4.53 -2.47
N LEU A 138 -13.22 4.58 -2.37
CA LEU A 138 -12.40 3.67 -1.56
C LEU A 138 -11.72 4.41 -0.40
N PRO A 139 -11.51 3.74 0.75
CA PRO A 139 -10.68 4.26 1.83
C PRO A 139 -9.18 4.27 1.45
N LEU A 140 -8.39 4.98 2.25
CA LEU A 140 -6.92 4.97 2.19
C LEU A 140 -6.34 4.10 3.32
N ASN A 141 -5.29 3.32 3.03
CA ASN A 141 -4.43 2.69 4.03
C ASN A 141 -3.08 3.44 4.09
N VAL A 142 -2.74 4.05 5.23
CA VAL A 142 -1.84 5.21 5.27
C VAL A 142 -0.57 5.03 6.12
N HIS A 143 0.59 5.25 5.49
CA HIS A 143 1.91 5.43 6.10
C HIS A 143 2.15 6.88 6.57
N SER A 144 2.87 7.05 7.68
CA SER A 144 3.18 8.39 8.20
C SER A 144 4.48 8.51 9.00
N ARG A 145 5.48 7.66 8.71
CA ARG A 145 6.75 7.64 9.46
C ARG A 145 7.46 9.00 9.40
N SER A 146 7.83 9.52 10.57
CA SER A 146 8.45 10.86 10.72
C SER A 146 7.63 12.01 10.09
N ALA A 147 6.36 11.77 9.77
CA ALA A 147 5.51 12.69 9.02
C ALA A 147 4.05 12.71 9.52
N GLY A 148 3.76 12.20 10.72
CA GLY A 148 2.39 12.09 11.27
C GLY A 148 1.54 13.37 11.18
N ARG A 149 2.07 14.51 11.67
CA ARG A 149 1.37 15.81 11.58
C ARG A 149 1.19 16.28 10.13
N PRO A 150 2.24 16.30 9.28
CA PRO A 150 2.10 16.57 7.85
C PRO A 150 1.03 15.71 7.16
N THR A 151 1.03 14.39 7.38
CA THR A 151 0.07 13.47 6.76
C THR A 151 -1.36 13.79 7.18
N ILE A 152 -1.62 13.97 8.49
CA ILE A 152 -2.96 14.33 8.99
C ILE A 152 -3.43 15.66 8.42
N HIS A 153 -2.55 16.66 8.35
CA HIS A 153 -2.92 17.98 7.83
C HIS A 153 -3.32 17.91 6.36
N LEU A 154 -2.51 17.25 5.54
CA LEU A 154 -2.76 17.06 4.12
C LEU A 154 -4.08 16.31 3.88
N LEU A 155 -4.34 15.23 4.62
CA LEU A 155 -5.58 14.45 4.48
C LEU A 155 -6.83 15.24 4.87
N LYS A 156 -6.74 16.20 5.80
CA LYS A 156 -7.86 17.09 6.16
C LYS A 156 -8.18 18.12 5.08
N GLU A 157 -7.24 18.43 4.21
CA GLU A 157 -7.41 19.37 3.11
C GLU A 157 -7.99 18.72 1.85
N GLN A 158 -7.97 17.39 1.77
CA GLN A 158 -8.55 16.65 0.66
C GLN A 158 -10.05 16.57 0.82
#